data_AF-A0A2P6AUI2-F1
#
_entry.id   AF-A0A2P6AUI2-F1
#
_cell.length_a   1.000
_cell.length_b   1.000
_cell.length_c   1.000
_cell.angle_alpha   90.00
_cell.angle_beta   90.00
_cell.angle_gamma   90.00
#
_symmetry.space_group_name_H-M   'P 1'
#
loop_
_entity.id
_entity.type
_entity.pdbx_description
1 polymer ?
#
loop_
_entity_poly.entity_id
_entity_poly.type
_entity_poly.pdbx_seq_one_letter_code
_entity_poly.pdbx_strand_id
1 'polypeptide(L)' 'MVLFLGGLAGCSQPAPEVTVDYLLAHPEELKALQQKCRLARDTVSAQTCVTVSEAQHRRFWGNGKTRYTPGGGVSHE' A
#
# COMPACT_ATOMS: atom_id res chain seq x y z
N MET A 1 13.35 -30.70 24.66
CA MET A 1 12.24 -29.74 24.75
C MET A 1 12.85 -28.35 24.91
N VAL A 2 13.14 -27.67 23.80
CA VAL A 2 13.74 -26.32 23.80
C VAL A 2 12.60 -25.34 23.52
N LEU A 3 12.20 -24.59 24.55
CA LEU A 3 11.27 -23.47 24.44
C LEU A 3 12.01 -22.31 23.78
N PHE A 4 11.86 -22.17 22.46
CA PHE A 4 12.28 -20.97 21.76
C PHE A 4 11.27 -19.85 22.04
N LEU A 5 11.74 -18.87 22.81
CA LEU A 5 11.08 -17.59 23.04
C LEU A 5 10.76 -16.91 21.70
N GLY A 6 9.55 -16.34 21.64
CA GLY A 6 9.02 -15.64 20.49
C GLY A 6 9.94 -14.52 19.98
N GLY A 7 10.34 -14.65 18.72
CA GLY A 7 10.69 -13.51 17.89
C GLY A 7 9.49 -13.17 17.03
N LEU A 8 8.84 -12.03 17.28
CA LEU A 8 8.05 -11.37 16.24
C LEU A 8 9.04 -10.86 15.19
N ALA A 9 9.47 -11.76 14.31
CA ALA A 9 10.19 -11.41 13.09
C ALA A 9 9.21 -10.71 12.14
N GLY A 10 8.77 -9.52 12.52
CA GLY A 10 8.23 -8.53 11.60
C GLY A 10 9.36 -7.83 10.85
N CYS A 11 10.34 -8.57 10.32
CA CYS A 11 11.21 -8.05 9.28
C CYS A 11 10.49 -8.28 7.96
N SER A 12 9.49 -7.45 7.73
CA SER A 12 8.78 -7.40 6.48
C SER A 12 9.71 -6.66 5.50
N GLN A 13 10.58 -7.42 4.85
CA GLN A 13 11.56 -6.95 3.88
C GLN A 13 10.84 -6.27 2.70
N PRO A 14 11.20 -5.04 2.30
CA PRO A 14 10.47 -4.34 1.25
C PRO A 14 10.49 -5.18 -0.02
N ALA A 15 9.31 -5.64 -0.46
CA ALA A 15 9.16 -6.32 -1.74
C ALA A 15 9.71 -5.38 -2.83
N PRO A 16 10.83 -5.71 -3.52
CA PRO A 16 11.62 -4.70 -4.22
C PRO A 16 11.05 -4.12 -5.52
N GLU A 17 9.84 -4.47 -5.95
CA GLU A 17 9.32 -4.04 -7.27
C GLU A 17 7.96 -3.35 -7.24
N VAL A 18 7.14 -3.59 -6.22
CA VAL A 18 5.78 -3.04 -6.18
C VAL A 18 5.76 -1.81 -5.29
N THR A 19 5.91 -0.63 -5.89
CA THR A 19 5.83 0.67 -5.20
C THR A 19 4.49 1.35 -5.43
N VAL A 20 4.12 2.28 -4.53
CA VAL A 20 2.89 3.06 -4.65
C VAL A 20 2.89 3.88 -5.94
N ASP A 21 3.98 4.59 -6.23
CA ASP A 21 4.09 5.44 -7.41
C ASP A 21 4.02 4.63 -8.71
N TYR A 22 4.63 3.45 -8.75
CA TYR A 22 4.50 2.53 -9.88
C TYR A 22 3.04 2.08 -10.10
N LEU A 23 2.35 1.66 -9.04
CA LEU A 23 0.96 1.23 -9.12
C LEU A 23 -0.01 2.36 -9.47
N LEU A 24 0.34 3.61 -9.15
CA LEU A 24 -0.40 4.79 -9.57
C LEU A 24 -0.22 5.07 -11.07
N ALA A 25 0.98 4.81 -11.62
CA ALA A 25 1.26 4.92 -13.04
C ALA A 25 0.66 3.76 -13.87
N HIS A 26 0.51 2.58 -13.27
CA HIS A 26 0.05 1.32 -13.91
C HIS A 26 -1.25 0.77 -13.27
N PRO A 27 -2.42 1.38 -13.56
CA PRO A 27 -3.68 1.01 -12.93
C PRO A 27 -4.18 -0.41 -13.29
N GLU A 28 -3.78 -0.96 -14.43
CA GLU A 28 -4.05 -2.32 -14.86
C GLU A 28 -3.39 -3.35 -13.93
N GLU A 29 -2.13 -3.12 -13.56
CA GLU A 29 -1.36 -3.97 -12.65
C GLU A 29 -1.89 -3.87 -11.22
N LEU A 30 -2.24 -2.65 -10.79
CA LEU A 30 -2.90 -2.42 -9.51
C LEU A 30 -4.18 -3.23 -9.36
N LYS A 31 -5.02 -3.28 -10.40
CA LYS A 31 -6.26 -4.07 -10.40
C LYS A 31 -5.98 -5.57 -10.34
N ALA A 32 -4.99 -6.06 -11.10
CA ALA A 32 -4.61 -7.47 -11.08
C ALA A 32 -4.09 -7.90 -9.70
N LEU A 33 -3.22 -7.10 -9.08
CA LEU A 33 -2.71 -7.34 -7.74
C LEU A 33 -3.80 -7.22 -6.68
N GLN A 34 -4.74 -6.30 -6.81
CA GLN A 34 -5.90 -6.21 -5.92
C GLN A 34 -6.72 -7.51 -5.94
N GLN A 35 -6.99 -8.07 -7.13
CA GLN A 35 -7.71 -9.34 -7.25
C GLN A 35 -6.93 -10.49 -6.60
N LYS A 36 -5.61 -10.56 -6.84
CA LYS A 36 -4.74 -11.55 -6.18
C LYS A 36 -4.74 -11.39 -4.66
N CYS A 37 -4.67 -10.16 -4.14
CA CYS A 37 -4.74 -9.87 -2.71
C CYS A 37 -6.10 -10.20 -2.07
N ARG A 38 -7.18 -10.32 -2.85
CA ARG A 38 -8.51 -10.71 -2.37
C ARG A 38 -8.73 -12.21 -2.44
N LEU A 39 -8.26 -12.86 -3.51
CA LEU A 39 -8.58 -14.26 -3.83
C LEU A 39 -7.46 -15.24 -3.49
N ALA A 40 -6.21 -14.79 -3.48
CA ALA A 40 -5.01 -15.63 -3.38
C ALA A 40 -3.94 -15.02 -2.46
N ARG A 41 -4.33 -14.64 -1.22
CA ARG A 41 -3.42 -14.03 -0.25
C ARG A 41 -2.20 -14.88 0.07
N ASP A 42 -2.30 -16.20 -0.03
CA ASP A 42 -1.17 -17.10 0.25
C ASP A 42 -0.06 -16.99 -0.81
N THR A 43 -0.38 -16.44 -1.99
CA THR A 43 0.54 -16.27 -3.12
C THR A 43 1.19 -14.89 -3.21
N VAL A 44 0.74 -13.93 -2.41
CA VAL A 44 1.21 -12.54 -2.42
C VAL A 44 1.67 -12.16 -1.02
N SER A 45 2.78 -11.43 -0.91
CA SER A 45 3.23 -10.99 0.41
C SER A 45 2.21 -10.03 1.05
N ALA A 46 2.09 -10.10 2.38
CA ALA A 46 1.20 -9.21 3.13
C ALA A 46 1.52 -7.73 2.87
N GLN A 47 2.81 -7.40 2.74
CA GLN A 47 3.27 -6.05 2.44
C GLN A 47 2.83 -5.57 1.06
N THR A 48 2.93 -6.43 0.05
CA THR A 48 2.45 -6.10 -1.30
C THR A 48 0.98 -5.69 -1.27
N CYS A 49 0.15 -6.40 -0.50
CA CYS A 49 -1.27 -6.06 -0.37
C CYS A 49 -1.51 -4.75 0.40
N VAL A 50 -0.65 -4.41 1.37
CA VAL A 50 -0.67 -3.09 2.02
C VAL A 50 -0.34 -1.99 1.01
N THR A 51 0.73 -2.16 0.23
CA THR A 51 1.11 -1.18 -0.81
C THR A 51 0.02 -0.99 -1.87
N VAL A 52 -0.61 -2.09 -2.33
CA VAL A 52 -1.74 -2.06 -3.27
C VAL A 52 -2.93 -1.30 -2.69
N SER A 53 -3.21 -1.49 -1.39
CA SER A 53 -4.28 -0.76 -0.70
C SER A 53 -3.96 0.73 -0.61
N GLU A 54 -2.71 1.09 -0.32
CA GLU A 54 -2.27 2.48 -0.28
C GLU A 54 -2.36 3.14 -1.66
N ALA A 55 -1.91 2.47 -2.71
CA ALA A 55 -2.02 2.98 -4.09
C ALA A 55 -3.47 3.22 -4.50
N GLN A 56 -4.38 2.30 -4.19
CA GLN A 56 -5.82 2.53 -4.40
C GLN A 56 -6.33 3.71 -3.59
N HIS A 57 -6.00 3.79 -2.31
CA HIS A 57 -6.40 4.89 -1.43
C HIS A 57 -5.94 6.24 -2.00
N ARG A 58 -4.67 6.35 -2.40
CA ARG A 58 -4.11 7.57 -2.99
C ARG A 58 -4.75 7.96 -4.31
N ARG A 59 -5.17 6.98 -5.12
CA ARG A 59 -5.88 7.25 -6.38
C ARG A 59 -7.25 7.87 -6.17
N PHE A 60 -7.96 7.48 -5.11
CA PHE A 60 -9.32 7.96 -4.84
C PHE A 60 -9.36 9.18 -3.91
N TRP A 61 -8.56 9.19 -2.85
CA TRP A 61 -8.58 10.23 -1.82
C TRP A 61 -7.36 11.16 -1.86
N GLY A 62 -6.44 10.93 -2.79
CA GLY A 62 -5.17 11.66 -2.85
C GLY A 62 -4.21 11.21 -1.76
N ASN A 63 -3.07 11.89 -1.68
CA ASN A 63 -2.01 11.59 -0.71
C ASN A 63 -2.29 12.12 0.71
N GLY A 64 -3.53 12.53 1.02
CA GLY A 64 -3.91 13.10 2.32
C GLY A 64 -3.25 14.43 2.67
N LYS A 65 -2.51 15.06 1.73
CA LYS A 65 -1.89 16.39 1.92
C LYS A 65 -2.85 17.54 1.61
N THR A 66 -4.06 17.24 1.15
CA THR A 66 -5.07 18.26 0.90
C THR A 66 -5.57 18.83 2.23
N ARG A 67 -5.14 20.05 2.54
CA ARG A 67 -5.66 20.78 3.70
C ARG A 67 -7.14 21.08 3.46
N TYR A 68 -8.02 20.64 4.36
CA TYR A 68 -9.41 21.11 4.36
C TYR A 68 -9.41 22.58 4.77
N THR A 69 -9.75 23.46 3.84
CA THR A 69 -9.82 24.91 4.08
C THR A 69 -11.28 25.34 4.02
N PRO A 70 -12.00 25.37 5.16
CA PRO A 70 -13.35 25.91 5.20
C PRO A 70 -13.25 27.43 5.03
N GLY A 71 -13.55 27.92 3.83
CA GLY A 71 -13.62 29.37 3.54
C GLY A 71 -12.62 29.93 2.52
N GLY A 72 -11.89 29.10 1.78
CA GLY A 72 -11.02 29.56 0.69
C GLY A 72 -9.65 30.03 1.18
N GLY A 73 -8.61 29.30 0.79
CA GLY A 73 -7.23 29.68 1.05
C GLY A 73 -6.34 29.03 0.01
N VAL A 74 -5.86 29.88 -0.90
CA VAL A 74 -5.01 29.58 -2.06
C VAL A 74 -3.60 29.14 -1.67
N SER A 75 -3.06 28.30 -2.56
CA SER A 75 -1.67 27.96 -2.89
C SER A 75 -0.67 27.59 -1.79
N HIS A 76 -0.17 26.37 -1.90
CA HIS A 76 1.17 26.01 -1.42
C HIS A 76 2.17 26.23 -2.55
N GLU A 77 3.00 27.26 -2.41
CA GLU A 77 4.46 27.24 -2.57
C GLU A 77 5.07 28.28 -1.62
#